data_AF-A0A2N1RUC2-F1
#
_entry.id   AF-A0A2N1RUC2-F1
#
_cell.length_a   1.000
_cell.length_b   1.000
_cell.length_c   1.000
_cell.angle_alpha   90.00
_cell.angle_beta   90.00
_cell.angle_gamma   90.00
#
_symmetry.space_group_name_H-M   'P 1'
#
loop_
_entity.id
_entity.type
_entity.pdbx_description
1 polymer ?
#
loop_
_entity_poly.entity_id
_entity_poly.type
_entity_poly.pdbx_seq_one_letter_code
_entity_poly.pdbx_strand_id
1 'polypeptide(L)'
;MKRKRLIDKKLQLRTTFSVIRFYFIAFFFIIAFLTAHTVLTDKKISGTISNLNGAVETEQNIVNAFIKYSDMTSSPDLKLMSGKISDDHNKSIGVIEAHIAVLKGLLKSGFIVISLVTFFMLVMGLILFYYLIRLTHTISGPIYVMTQHIQDIIDGKEPAVRALRDDDQLKDFYEKFIEMTTKIQDKDKTFRQD
;
A
#
# COMPACT_ATOMS: atom_id res chain seq x y z
N MET A 1 -21.13 9.23 -36.92
CA MET A 1 -20.53 10.48 -36.43
C MET A 1 -19.78 10.22 -35.12
N LYS A 2 -18.45 10.38 -35.12
CA LYS A 2 -17.61 10.20 -33.90
C LYS A 2 -17.95 11.30 -32.90
N ARG A 3 -18.60 10.96 -31.78
CA ARG A 3 -18.80 11.87 -30.63
C ARG A 3 -17.42 12.26 -30.09
N LYS A 4 -16.91 13.42 -30.48
CA LYS A 4 -15.74 14.04 -29.82
C LYS A 4 -16.15 14.31 -28.38
N ARG A 5 -15.79 13.41 -27.45
CA ARG A 5 -15.80 13.71 -26.03
C ARG A 5 -14.84 14.89 -25.84
N LEU A 6 -15.39 16.08 -25.59
CA LEU A 6 -14.64 17.23 -25.12
C LEU A 6 -14.27 16.94 -23.66
N ILE A 7 -13.26 16.09 -23.49
CA ILE A 7 -12.61 15.84 -22.21
C ILE A 7 -11.69 17.04 -22.01
N ASP A 8 -11.92 17.84 -20.98
CA ASP A 8 -10.88 18.77 -20.52
C ASP A 8 -9.76 17.96 -19.86
N LYS A 9 -8.93 17.37 -20.71
CA LYS A 9 -7.80 16.51 -20.34
C LYS A 9 -6.86 17.25 -19.39
N LYS A 10 -6.77 18.57 -19.52
CA LYS A 10 -5.85 19.41 -18.76
C LYS A 10 -6.24 19.48 -17.28
N LEU A 11 -7.54 19.66 -16.99
CA LEU A 11 -8.05 19.63 -15.62
C LEU A 11 -8.01 18.22 -15.03
N GLN A 12 -8.43 17.21 -15.80
CA GLN A 12 -8.41 15.79 -15.41
C GLN A 12 -7.02 15.30 -15.01
N LEU A 13 -6.02 15.54 -15.87
CA LEU A 13 -4.66 15.09 -15.63
C LEU A 13 -4.06 15.86 -14.45
N ARG A 14 -4.30 17.17 -14.33
CA ARG A 14 -3.72 17.98 -13.25
C ARG A 14 -4.19 17.52 -11.86
N THR A 15 -5.49 17.33 -11.68
CA THR A 15 -6.05 16.89 -10.38
C THR A 15 -5.65 15.45 -10.07
N THR A 16 -5.80 14.55 -11.05
CA THR A 16 -5.49 13.12 -10.89
C THR A 16 -4.01 12.89 -10.57
N PHE A 17 -3.09 13.52 -11.32
CA PHE A 17 -1.66 13.40 -11.04
C PHE A 17 -1.25 14.02 -9.72
N SER A 18 -1.88 15.12 -9.30
CA SER A 18 -1.56 15.76 -8.02
C SER A 18 -1.89 14.84 -6.85
N VAL A 19 -3.07 14.21 -6.86
CA VAL A 19 -3.50 13.27 -5.81
C VAL A 19 -2.64 12.01 -5.82
N ILE A 20 -2.37 11.44 -7.00
CA ILE A 20 -1.55 10.23 -7.13
C ILE A 20 -0.11 10.47 -6.70
N ARG A 21 0.48 11.62 -7.04
CA ARG A 21 1.82 11.98 -6.59
C ARG A 21 1.88 12.04 -5.06
N PHE A 22 0.89 12.68 -4.42
CA PHE A 22 0.83 12.74 -2.96
C PHE A 22 0.71 11.34 -2.35
N TYR A 23 -0.15 10.49 -2.91
CA TYR A 23 -0.28 9.08 -2.53
C TYR A 23 1.07 8.35 -2.56
N PHE A 24 1.78 8.38 -3.69
CA PHE A 24 3.07 7.69 -3.81
C PHE A 24 4.16 8.26 -2.90
N ILE A 25 4.17 9.58 -2.65
CA ILE A 25 5.10 10.19 -1.69
C ILE A 25 4.83 9.68 -0.27
N ALA A 26 3.57 9.62 0.15
CA ALA A 26 3.22 9.11 1.48
C ALA A 26 3.66 7.65 1.65
N PHE A 27 3.39 6.81 0.65
CA PHE A 27 3.81 5.40 0.69
C PHE A 27 5.33 5.22 0.59
N PHE A 28 6.04 6.10 -0.12
CA PHE A 28 7.49 6.07 -0.17
C PHE A 28 8.10 6.17 1.24
N PHE A 29 7.60 7.09 2.08
CA PHE A 29 8.07 7.21 3.46
C PHE A 29 7.78 5.96 4.30
N ILE A 30 6.61 5.35 4.11
CA ILE A 30 6.23 4.11 4.80
C ILE A 30 7.17 2.96 4.41
N ILE A 31 7.43 2.78 3.12
CA ILE A 31 8.32 1.72 2.62
C ILE A 31 9.76 1.97 3.06
N ALA A 32 10.24 3.22 2.99
CA ALA A 32 11.58 3.57 3.45
C ALA A 32 11.76 3.26 4.94
N PHE A 33 10.77 3.62 5.76
CA PHE A 33 10.77 3.31 7.19
C PHE A 33 10.78 1.80 7.45
N LEU A 34 9.88 1.04 6.80
CA LEU A 34 9.83 -0.43 6.94
C LEU A 34 11.14 -1.08 6.50
N THR A 35 11.72 -0.64 5.39
CA THR A 35 12.99 -1.19 4.89
C THR A 35 14.12 -0.92 5.87
N ALA A 36 14.23 0.31 6.39
CA ALA A 36 15.23 0.65 7.39
C ALA A 36 15.06 -0.21 8.66
N HIS A 37 13.83 -0.36 9.15
CA HIS A 37 13.52 -1.18 10.31
C HIS A 37 13.89 -2.66 10.09
N THR A 38 13.54 -3.24 8.94
CA THR A 38 13.87 -4.63 8.60
C THR A 38 15.38 -4.82 8.50
N VAL A 39 16.12 -3.95 7.79
CA VAL A 39 17.58 -4.08 7.65
C VAL A 39 18.30 -3.98 9.01
N LEU A 40 17.87 -3.08 9.89
CA LEU A 40 18.45 -2.97 11.24
C LEU A 40 18.17 -4.21 12.08
N THR A 41 16.97 -4.77 11.96
CA THR A 41 16.57 -5.99 12.65
C THR A 41 17.34 -7.20 12.12
N ASP A 42 17.49 -7.30 10.80
CA ASP A 42 18.20 -8.40 10.14
C ASP A 42 19.67 -8.46 10.55
N LYS A 43 20.33 -7.30 10.64
CA LYS A 43 21.72 -7.21 11.13
C LYS A 43 21.85 -7.72 12.56
N LYS A 44 20.93 -7.33 13.45
CA LYS A 44 20.93 -7.78 14.85
C LYS A 44 20.72 -9.29 14.94
N ILE A 45 19.69 -9.80 14.26
CA ILE A 45 19.36 -11.23 14.25
C ILE A 45 20.51 -12.07 13.67
N SER A 46 21.10 -11.64 12.56
CA SER A 46 22.24 -12.31 11.93
C SER A 46 23.44 -12.37 12.88
N GLY A 47 23.75 -11.27 13.57
CA GLY A 47 24.78 -11.25 14.62
C GLY A 47 24.47 -12.20 15.78
N THR A 48 23.22 -12.25 16.24
CA THR A 48 22.79 -13.19 17.29
C THR A 48 22.95 -14.64 16.84
N ILE A 49 22.55 -14.98 15.60
CA ILE A 49 22.75 -16.33 15.05
C ILE A 49 24.23 -16.69 14.99
N SER A 50 25.08 -15.77 14.53
CA SER A 50 26.53 -15.99 14.46
C SER A 50 27.13 -16.25 15.85
N ASN A 51 26.74 -15.47 16.85
CA ASN A 51 27.22 -15.64 18.23
C ASN A 51 26.73 -16.96 18.84
N LEU A 52 25.47 -17.34 18.60
CA LEU A 52 24.91 -18.61 19.08
C LEU A 52 25.62 -19.80 18.44
N ASN A 53 25.86 -19.79 17.14
CA ASN A 53 26.62 -20.85 16.46
C ASN A 53 28.04 -20.98 17.02
N GLY A 54 28.74 -19.85 17.23
CA GLY A 54 30.08 -19.87 17.81
C GLY A 54 30.11 -20.37 19.26
N ALA A 55 29.09 -20.04 20.06
CA ALA A 55 28.94 -20.56 21.42
C ALA A 55 28.69 -22.07 21.41
N VAL A 56 27.78 -22.56 20.55
CA VAL A 56 27.50 -23.99 20.36
C VAL A 56 28.76 -24.74 19.96
N GLU A 57 29.53 -24.22 18.99
CA GLU A 57 30.79 -24.83 18.55
C GLU A 57 31.82 -24.90 19.69
N THR A 58 31.95 -23.81 20.47
CA THR A 58 32.87 -23.76 21.60
C THR A 58 32.47 -24.75 22.69
N GLU A 59 31.19 -24.78 23.08
CA GLU A 59 30.68 -25.74 24.07
C GLU A 59 30.83 -27.18 23.59
N GLN A 60 30.55 -27.45 22.31
CA GLN A 60 30.75 -28.78 21.73
C GLN A 60 32.22 -29.23 21.84
N ASN A 61 33.17 -28.34 21.57
CA ASN A 61 34.59 -28.64 21.71
C ASN A 61 34.98 -28.92 23.17
N ILE A 62 34.45 -28.16 24.12
CA ILE A 62 34.68 -28.36 25.57
C ILE A 62 34.11 -29.71 26.02
N VAL A 63 32.86 -30.01 25.67
CA VAL A 63 32.20 -31.28 26.04
C VAL A 63 32.92 -32.47 25.43
N ASN A 64 33.31 -32.40 24.15
CA ASN A 64 34.07 -33.46 23.48
C ASN A 64 35.44 -33.69 24.14
N ALA A 65 36.16 -32.61 24.51
CA ALA A 65 37.43 -32.72 25.22
C ALA A 65 37.25 -33.35 26.61
N PHE A 66 36.18 -32.99 27.31
CA PHE A 66 35.85 -33.54 28.63
C PHE A 66 35.51 -35.04 28.57
N ILE A 67 34.72 -35.48 27.57
CA ILE A 67 34.44 -36.91 27.34
C ILE A 67 35.73 -37.66 27.01
N LYS A 68 36.58 -37.12 26.14
CA LYS A 68 37.86 -37.75 25.80
C LYS A 68 38.76 -37.91 27.04
N TYR A 69 38.75 -36.94 27.95
CA TYR A 69 39.49 -37.01 29.20
C TYR A 69 38.89 -38.03 30.19
N SER A 70 37.56 -38.09 30.31
CA SER A 70 36.90 -39.08 31.17
C SER A 70 37.13 -40.51 30.69
N ASP A 71 37.19 -40.72 29.37
CA ASP A 71 37.48 -42.03 28.77
C ASP A 71 38.87 -42.56 29.11
N MET A 72 39.87 -41.67 29.16
CA MET A 72 41.25 -41.98 29.55
C MET A 72 41.41 -42.25 31.04
N THR A 73 40.45 -41.84 31.87
CA THR A 73 40.47 -42.03 33.31
C THR A 73 39.77 -43.34 33.69
N SER A 74 40.34 -44.10 34.65
CA SER A 74 39.77 -45.39 35.10
C SER A 74 38.63 -45.26 36.12
N SER A 75 38.01 -44.08 36.26
CA SER A 75 36.93 -43.83 37.22
C SER A 75 35.55 -44.04 36.57
N PRO A 76 34.76 -45.03 37.00
CA PRO A 76 33.42 -45.28 36.48
C PRO A 76 32.45 -44.10 36.67
N ASP A 77 32.56 -43.39 37.81
CA ASP A 77 31.71 -42.25 38.14
C ASP A 77 31.93 -41.08 37.17
N LEU A 78 33.19 -40.83 36.81
CA LEU A 78 33.54 -39.74 35.89
C LEU A 78 32.99 -40.00 34.48
N LYS A 79 33.02 -41.27 34.03
CA LYS A 79 32.43 -41.68 32.75
C LYS A 79 30.91 -41.51 32.73
N LEU A 80 30.23 -41.91 33.80
CA LEU A 80 28.78 -41.73 33.97
C LEU A 80 28.40 -40.24 33.92
N MET A 81 29.11 -39.40 34.68
CA MET A 81 28.87 -37.96 34.72
C MET A 81 29.14 -37.30 33.36
N SER A 82 30.21 -37.69 32.66
CA SER A 82 30.48 -37.17 31.31
C SER A 82 29.41 -37.57 30.29
N GLY A 83 28.85 -38.77 30.39
CA GLY A 83 27.74 -39.21 29.54
C GLY A 83 26.50 -38.35 29.78
N LYS A 84 26.13 -38.12 31.05
CA LYS A 84 25.02 -37.25 31.41
C LYS A 84 25.21 -35.81 30.93
N ILE A 85 26.42 -35.26 31.07
CA ILE A 85 26.75 -33.92 30.56
C ILE A 85 26.62 -33.87 29.04
N SER A 86 27.07 -34.90 28.33
CA SER A 86 26.91 -35.00 26.87
C SER A 86 25.45 -35.01 26.45
N ASP A 87 24.62 -35.81 27.14
CA ASP A 87 23.19 -35.91 26.86
C ASP A 87 22.47 -34.58 27.10
N ASP A 88 22.77 -33.90 28.21
CA ASP A 88 22.17 -32.62 28.54
C ASP A 88 22.65 -31.51 27.60
N HIS A 89 23.92 -31.55 27.18
CA HIS A 89 24.49 -30.66 26.15
C HIS A 89 23.79 -30.84 24.79
N ASN A 90 23.59 -32.07 24.34
CA ASN A 90 22.90 -32.36 23.08
C ASN A 90 21.44 -31.86 23.09
N LYS A 91 20.74 -31.98 24.23
CA LYS A 91 19.40 -31.39 24.39
C LYS A 91 19.44 -29.86 24.31
N SER A 92 20.42 -29.23 24.94
CA SER A 92 20.62 -27.77 24.90
C SER A 92 20.86 -27.27 23.47
N ILE A 93 21.73 -27.94 22.71
CA ILE A 93 21.95 -27.64 21.29
C ILE A 93 20.65 -27.74 20.51
N GLY A 94 19.86 -28.80 20.70
CA GLY A 94 18.57 -28.94 20.01
C GLY A 94 17.62 -27.75 20.26
N VAL A 95 17.60 -27.21 21.48
CA VAL A 95 16.83 -26.00 21.82
C VAL A 95 17.39 -24.76 21.12
N ILE A 96 18.73 -24.59 21.12
CA ILE A 96 19.39 -23.46 20.45
C ILE A 96 19.15 -23.50 18.94
N GLU A 97 19.25 -24.67 18.31
CA GLU A 97 18.97 -24.85 16.89
C GLU A 97 17.52 -24.49 16.54
N ALA A 98 16.56 -24.88 17.38
CA ALA A 98 15.16 -24.48 17.23
C ALA A 98 15.00 -22.95 17.30
N HIS A 99 15.68 -22.27 18.24
CA HIS A 99 15.69 -20.81 18.31
C HIS A 99 16.33 -20.17 17.07
N ILE A 100 17.44 -20.70 16.57
CA ILE A 100 18.08 -20.24 15.34
C ILE A 100 17.13 -20.40 14.14
N ALA A 101 16.37 -21.49 14.08
CA ALA A 101 15.37 -21.69 13.03
C ALA A 101 14.27 -20.62 13.07
N VAL A 102 13.77 -20.28 14.26
CA VAL A 102 12.80 -19.18 14.44
C VAL A 102 13.40 -17.84 13.99
N LEU A 103 14.63 -17.53 14.42
CA LEU A 103 15.33 -16.31 14.04
C LEU A 103 15.52 -16.20 12.51
N LYS A 104 15.92 -17.29 11.84
CA LYS A 104 16.00 -17.36 10.37
C LYS A 104 14.62 -17.16 9.72
N GLY A 105 13.55 -17.67 10.34
CA GLY A 105 12.18 -17.44 9.89
C GLY A 105 11.77 -15.97 9.93
N LEU A 106 12.18 -15.23 10.97
CA LEU A 106 11.92 -13.80 11.10
C LEU A 106 12.61 -12.98 10.00
N LEU A 107 13.86 -13.31 9.65
CA LEU A 107 14.59 -12.68 8.54
C LEU A 107 13.81 -12.80 7.22
N LYS A 108 13.31 -14.01 6.90
CA LYS A 108 12.51 -14.23 5.69
C LYS A 108 11.17 -13.51 5.73
N SER A 109 10.53 -13.49 6.89
CA SER A 109 9.21 -12.88 7.07
C SER A 109 9.24 -11.37 6.83
N GLY A 110 10.32 -10.69 7.23
CA GLY A 110 10.50 -9.25 7.00
C GLY A 110 10.41 -8.87 5.51
N PHE A 111 11.04 -9.65 4.64
CA PHE A 111 10.97 -9.43 3.19
C PHE A 111 9.56 -9.68 2.62
N ILE A 112 8.89 -10.73 3.09
CA ILE A 112 7.52 -11.05 2.67
C ILE A 112 6.56 -9.91 3.02
N VAL A 113 6.66 -9.33 4.22
CA VAL A 113 5.81 -8.21 4.65
C VAL A 113 6.04 -6.98 3.75
N ILE A 114 7.29 -6.60 3.47
CA ILE A 114 7.60 -5.46 2.59
C ILE A 114 7.06 -5.70 1.18
N SER A 115 7.25 -6.91 0.65
CA SER A 115 6.76 -7.28 -0.68
C SER A 115 5.23 -7.17 -0.76
N LEU A 116 4.53 -7.69 0.26
CA LEU A 116 3.08 -7.65 0.34
C LEU A 116 2.54 -6.22 0.45
N VAL A 117 3.12 -5.38 1.32
CA VAL A 117 2.75 -3.97 1.46
C VAL A 117 2.97 -3.21 0.14
N THR A 118 4.09 -3.48 -0.55
CA THR A 118 4.40 -2.86 -1.84
C THR A 118 3.40 -3.29 -2.93
N PHE A 119 3.03 -4.57 -2.96
CA PHE A 119 2.00 -5.07 -3.86
C PHE A 119 0.65 -4.39 -3.62
N PHE A 120 0.20 -4.31 -2.37
CA PHE A 120 -1.06 -3.63 -2.02
C PHE A 120 -1.04 -2.14 -2.36
N MET A 121 0.09 -1.45 -2.16
CA MET A 121 0.28 -0.07 -2.59
C MET A 121 0.06 0.08 -4.10
N LEU A 122 0.64 -0.79 -4.92
CA LEU A 122 0.50 -0.70 -6.38
C LEU A 122 -0.96 -0.95 -6.81
N VAL A 123 -1.59 -1.98 -6.25
CA VAL A 123 -3.00 -2.31 -6.52
C VAL A 123 -3.91 -1.15 -6.12
N MET A 124 -3.74 -0.60 -4.93
CA MET A 124 -4.54 0.55 -4.47
C MET A 124 -4.26 1.81 -5.29
N GLY A 125 -3.03 2.05 -5.72
CA GLY A 125 -2.68 3.12 -6.65
C GLY A 125 -3.43 3.00 -7.98
N LEU A 126 -3.52 1.78 -8.55
CA LEU A 126 -4.28 1.52 -9.78
C LEU A 126 -5.79 1.73 -9.59
N ILE A 127 -6.35 1.22 -8.48
CA ILE A 127 -7.77 1.42 -8.14
C ILE A 127 -8.07 2.90 -8.00
N LEU A 128 -7.23 3.65 -7.27
CA LEU A 128 -7.37 5.08 -7.08
C LEU A 128 -7.30 5.85 -8.40
N PHE A 129 -6.37 5.49 -9.29
CA PHE A 129 -6.26 6.09 -10.62
C PHE A 129 -7.54 5.88 -11.44
N TYR A 130 -8.04 4.65 -11.49
CA TYR A 130 -9.28 4.34 -12.20
C TYR A 130 -10.49 5.09 -11.60
N TYR A 131 -10.56 5.14 -10.27
CA TYR A 131 -11.59 5.88 -9.54
C TYR A 131 -11.57 7.38 -9.89
N LEU A 132 -10.41 8.02 -9.88
CA LEU A 132 -10.27 9.46 -10.19
C LEU A 132 -10.65 9.77 -11.65
N ILE A 133 -10.31 8.90 -12.59
CA ILE A 133 -10.74 9.04 -14.00
C ILE A 133 -12.26 8.98 -14.09
N ARG A 134 -12.88 7.97 -13.46
CA ARG A 134 -14.33 7.81 -13.47
C ARG A 134 -15.02 9.02 -12.84
N LEU A 135 -14.55 9.44 -11.67
CA LEU A 135 -15.06 10.60 -10.95
C LEU A 135 -15.01 11.87 -11.82
N THR A 136 -13.89 12.10 -12.50
CA THR A 136 -13.77 13.32 -13.30
C THR A 136 -14.63 13.26 -14.55
N HIS A 137 -14.86 12.07 -15.14
CA HIS A 137 -15.80 11.93 -16.25
C HIS A 137 -17.24 12.27 -15.84
N THR A 138 -17.67 11.84 -14.65
CA THR A 138 -19.02 12.11 -14.10
C THR A 138 -19.25 13.57 -13.67
N ILE A 139 -18.17 14.35 -13.53
CA ILE A 139 -18.23 15.78 -13.20
C ILE A 139 -18.09 16.65 -14.46
N SER A 140 -17.14 16.34 -15.35
CA SER A 140 -16.88 17.16 -16.55
C SER A 140 -18.06 17.16 -17.54
N GLY A 141 -18.83 16.07 -17.61
CA GLY A 141 -19.99 15.97 -18.51
C GLY A 141 -21.05 17.04 -18.23
N PRO A 142 -21.62 17.08 -17.02
CA PRO A 142 -22.57 18.11 -16.61
C PRO A 142 -22.03 19.53 -16.74
N ILE A 143 -20.77 19.77 -16.33
CA ILE A 143 -20.15 21.09 -16.44
C ILE A 143 -20.13 21.55 -17.89
N TYR A 144 -19.72 20.69 -18.82
CA TYR A 144 -19.69 21.02 -20.24
C TYR A 144 -21.08 21.41 -20.77
N VAL A 145 -22.12 20.66 -20.40
CA VAL A 145 -23.50 20.96 -20.80
C VAL A 145 -23.96 22.32 -20.26
N MET A 146 -23.69 22.61 -18.98
CA MET A 146 -24.03 23.89 -18.37
C MET A 146 -23.26 25.05 -19.01
N THR A 147 -21.97 24.89 -19.32
CA THR A 147 -21.18 25.91 -20.03
C THR A 147 -21.77 26.21 -21.40
N GLN A 148 -22.22 25.18 -22.14
CA GLN A 148 -22.89 25.36 -23.43
C GLN A 148 -24.20 26.15 -23.27
N HIS A 149 -25.04 25.80 -22.28
CA HIS A 149 -26.28 26.54 -22.03
C HIS A 149 -26.05 28.00 -21.64
N ILE A 150 -25.01 28.28 -20.82
CA ILE A 150 -24.61 29.63 -20.50
C ILE A 150 -24.22 30.40 -21.78
N GLN A 151 -23.45 29.77 -22.67
CA GLN A 151 -23.06 30.39 -23.93
C GLN A 151 -24.27 30.65 -24.85
N ASP A 152 -25.21 29.72 -24.94
CA ASP A 152 -26.43 29.89 -25.73
C ASP A 152 -27.24 31.10 -25.23
N ILE A 153 -27.38 31.25 -23.91
CA ILE A 153 -28.07 32.40 -23.28
C ILE A 153 -27.32 33.70 -23.57
N ILE A 154 -25.98 33.71 -23.46
CA ILE A 154 -25.15 34.88 -23.80
C ILE A 154 -25.35 35.29 -25.27
N ASP A 155 -25.46 34.31 -26.17
CA ASP A 155 -25.70 34.52 -27.59
C ASP A 155 -27.17 34.90 -27.93
N GLY A 156 -28.06 34.96 -26.93
CA GLY A 156 -29.49 35.22 -27.13
C GLY A 156 -30.27 34.05 -27.75
N LYS A 157 -29.71 32.84 -27.74
CA LYS A 157 -30.33 31.60 -28.23
C LYS A 157 -31.07 30.88 -27.09
N GLU A 158 -32.09 30.11 -27.44
CA GLU A 158 -32.71 29.22 -26.47
C GLU A 158 -31.85 27.96 -26.23
N PRO A 159 -31.46 27.65 -24.98
CA PRO A 159 -30.67 26.47 -24.68
C PRO A 159 -31.54 25.21 -24.79
N ALA A 160 -31.01 24.19 -25.47
CA ALA A 160 -31.70 22.91 -25.63
C ALA A 160 -31.61 22.07 -24.34
N VAL A 161 -32.65 22.12 -23.51
CA VAL A 161 -32.72 21.36 -22.25
C VAL A 161 -32.68 19.85 -22.54
N ARG A 162 -31.76 19.13 -21.89
CA ARG A 162 -31.66 17.67 -21.97
C ARG A 162 -31.33 17.08 -20.59
N ALA A 163 -31.83 15.90 -20.29
CA ALA A 163 -31.47 15.24 -19.04
C ALA A 163 -29.97 14.88 -18.98
N LEU A 164 -29.37 14.94 -17.79
CA LEU A 164 -28.05 14.39 -17.52
C LEU A 164 -28.10 12.86 -17.39
N ARG A 165 -26.92 12.22 -17.43
CA ARG A 165 -26.83 10.76 -17.29
C ARG A 165 -27.02 10.36 -15.84
N ASP A 166 -27.45 9.12 -15.62
CA ASP A 166 -27.77 8.66 -14.27
C ASP A 166 -26.58 8.63 -13.31
N ASP A 167 -25.36 8.50 -13.85
CA ASP A 167 -24.10 8.42 -13.11
C ASP A 167 -23.44 9.79 -12.86
N ASP A 168 -24.02 10.89 -13.33
CA ASP A 168 -23.44 12.22 -13.19
C ASP A 168 -23.61 12.78 -11.77
N GLN A 169 -22.57 13.45 -11.24
CA GLN A 169 -22.56 13.91 -9.84
C GLN A 169 -23.23 15.27 -9.60
N LEU A 170 -23.48 16.06 -10.65
CA LEU A 170 -23.99 17.43 -10.55
C LEU A 170 -25.48 17.55 -10.92
N LYS A 171 -26.26 16.49 -10.75
CA LYS A 171 -27.69 16.47 -11.14
C LYS A 171 -28.51 17.53 -10.41
N ASP A 172 -28.44 17.57 -9.09
CA ASP A 172 -29.23 18.52 -8.29
C ASP A 172 -28.92 19.97 -8.66
N PHE A 173 -27.63 20.27 -8.87
CA PHE A 173 -27.18 21.57 -9.34
C PHE A 173 -27.68 21.87 -10.76
N TYR A 174 -27.63 20.88 -11.65
CA TYR A 174 -28.12 21.02 -13.01
C TYR A 174 -29.63 21.28 -13.05
N GLU A 175 -30.42 20.58 -12.23
CA GLU A 175 -31.87 20.81 -12.13
C GLU A 175 -32.16 22.24 -11.68
N LYS A 176 -31.45 22.73 -10.67
CA LYS A 176 -31.56 24.14 -10.21
C LYS A 176 -31.11 25.12 -11.29
N PHE A 177 -30.06 24.80 -12.03
CA PHE A 177 -29.59 25.59 -13.16
C PHE A 177 -30.67 25.68 -14.26
N ILE A 178 -31.29 24.56 -14.64
CA ILE A 178 -32.37 24.55 -15.63
C ILE A 178 -33.58 25.36 -15.14
N GLU A 179 -33.99 25.22 -13.88
CA GLU A 179 -35.07 26.01 -13.27
C GLU A 179 -34.80 27.51 -13.39
N MET A 180 -33.57 27.94 -13.09
CA MET A 180 -33.14 29.34 -13.22
C MET A 180 -33.20 29.82 -14.67
N THR A 181 -32.62 29.08 -15.61
CA THR A 181 -32.59 29.48 -17.02
C THR A 181 -34.00 29.60 -17.60
N THR A 182 -34.91 28.70 -17.23
CA THR A 182 -36.33 28.73 -17.65
C THR A 182 -37.02 29.99 -17.15
N LYS A 183 -36.86 30.33 -15.85
CA LYS A 183 -37.45 31.56 -15.28
C LYS A 183 -36.93 32.85 -15.92
N ILE A 184 -35.65 32.89 -16.31
CA ILE A 184 -35.07 34.05 -17.00
C ILE A 184 -35.71 34.21 -18.39
N GLN A 185 -35.89 33.11 -19.13
CA GLN A 185 -36.50 33.13 -20.46
C GLN A 185 -37.98 33.53 -20.43
N ASP A 186 -38.76 33.01 -19.48
CA ASP A 186 -40.17 33.35 -19.36
C ASP A 186 -40.36 34.86 -19.10
N LYS A 187 -39.50 35.44 -18.26
CA LYS A 187 -39.51 36.88 -17.97
C LYS A 187 -39.17 37.72 -19.20
N ASP A 188 -38.18 37.31 -19.99
CA ASP A 188 -37.79 38.03 -21.23
C ASP A 188 -38.88 37.96 -22.31
N LYS A 189 -39.62 36.83 -22.39
CA LYS A 189 -40.79 36.69 -23.27
C LYS A 189 -41.95 37.57 -22.86
N THR A 190 -42.18 37.75 -21.55
CA THR A 190 -43.26 38.61 -21.05
C THR A 190 -42.97 40.08 -21.36
N PHE A 191 -41.71 40.52 -21.19
CA PHE A 191 -41.28 41.90 -21.48
C PHE A 191 -41.31 42.30 -22.97
N ARG A 192 -41.29 41.32 -23.89
CA ARG A 192 -41.32 41.58 -25.34
C ARG A 192 -42.73 41.64 -25.93
N GLN A 193 -43.75 41.35 -25.12
CA GLN A 193 -45.17 41.41 -25.51
C GLN A 193 -45.86 42.72 -25.08
N ASP A 194 -45.17 43.55 -24.28
CA ASP A 194 -45.56 44.92 -23.92
C ASP A 194 -44.81 45.95 -24.79
#